data_AF-A0A7X0D603-F1
#
_entry.id   AF-A0A7X0D603-F1
#
_cell.length_a   1.000
_cell.length_b   1.000
_cell.length_c   1.000
_cell.angle_alpha   90.00
_cell.angle_beta   90.00
_cell.angle_gamma   90.00
#
_symmetry.space_group_name_H-M   'P 1'
#
loop_
_entity.id
_entity.type
_entity.pdbx_description
1 polymer ?
#
loop_
_entity_poly.entity_id
_entity_poly.type
_entity_poly.pdbx_seq_one_letter_code
_entity_poly.pdbx_strand_id
1 'polypeptide(L)'
;MDTTAGLTMTANTDGTLVLAIIHGPHGAYLDALAEARAYWCRMNADGPAPTDAEKLAVLAGLNTRVAAAQEAAEAAGIPFDMSDVMCL
;
A
#
# COMPACT_ATOMS: atom_id res chain seq x y z
N MET A 1 -16.02 -7.39 14.16
CA MET A 1 -14.56 -7.18 14.13
C MET A 1 -14.13 -7.64 12.76
N ASP A 2 -13.85 -6.68 11.89
CA ASP A 2 -13.49 -6.91 10.48
C ASP A 2 -12.03 -7.38 10.45
N THR A 3 -11.79 -8.64 10.06
CA THR A 3 -10.45 -9.20 9.93
C THR A 3 -10.06 -9.15 8.46
N THR A 4 -9.56 -8.00 7.99
CA THR A 4 -8.94 -7.91 6.68
C THR A 4 -7.71 -8.81 6.66
N ALA A 5 -7.72 -9.75 5.73
CA ALA A 5 -6.71 -10.78 5.58
C ALA A 5 -5.78 -10.39 4.42
N GLY A 6 -4.57 -9.95 4.75
CA GLY A 6 -3.54 -9.69 3.74
C GLY A 6 -2.96 -11.00 3.21
N LEU A 7 -2.80 -11.11 1.90
CA LEU A 7 -2.18 -12.29 1.26
C LEU A 7 -0.72 -11.98 0.95
N THR A 8 0.21 -12.69 1.59
CA THR A 8 1.61 -12.68 1.16
C THR A 8 1.96 -13.99 0.47
N MET A 9 2.66 -13.90 -0.65
CA MET A 9 3.19 -15.04 -1.40
C MET A 9 4.71 -15.00 -1.35
N THR A 10 5.30 -15.97 -0.66
CA THR A 10 6.75 -16.16 -0.64
C THR A 10 7.12 -17.37 -1.48
N ALA A 11 8.01 -17.21 -2.46
CA ALA A 11 8.60 -18.32 -3.17
C ALA A 11 9.79 -18.87 -2.37
N ASN A 12 9.73 -20.15 -2.01
CA ASN A 12 10.85 -20.86 -1.43
C ASN A 12 11.90 -21.18 -2.52
N THR A 13 13.13 -21.42 -2.09
CA THR A 13 14.25 -21.84 -2.95
C THR A 13 14.04 -23.20 -3.63
N ASP A 14 13.09 -23.99 -3.15
CA ASP A 14 12.67 -25.28 -3.75
C ASP A 14 11.55 -25.13 -4.79
N GLY A 15 11.10 -23.91 -5.07
CA GLY A 15 10.02 -23.62 -6.02
C GLY A 15 8.61 -23.72 -5.42
N THR A 16 8.47 -24.01 -4.13
CA THR A 16 7.17 -24.01 -3.44
C THR A 16 6.71 -22.58 -3.16
N LEU A 17 5.45 -22.27 -3.49
CA LEU A 17 4.82 -21.00 -3.11
C LEU A 17 4.11 -21.16 -1.76
N VAL A 18 4.53 -20.42 -0.76
CA VAL A 18 3.84 -20.34 0.53
C VAL A 18 2.88 -19.16 0.49
N LEU A 19 1.57 -19.45 0.57
CA LEU A 19 0.53 -18.46 0.78
C LEU A 19 0.30 -18.32 2.29
N ALA A 20 0.73 -17.20 2.87
CA ALA A 20 0.43 -16.88 4.25
C ALA A 20 -0.69 -15.83 4.29
N ILE A 21 -1.80 -16.20 4.94
CA ILE A 21 -2.88 -15.28 5.26
C ILE A 21 -2.50 -14.58 6.56
N ILE A 22 -2.03 -13.34 6.46
CA ILE A 22 -1.68 -12.55 7.62
C ILE A 22 -2.97 -11.91 8.14
N HIS A 23 -3.47 -12.45 9.24
CA HIS A 23 -4.63 -11.90 9.94
C HIS A 23 -4.16 -10.86 10.97
N GLY A 24 -4.91 -9.76 11.09
CA GLY A 24 -4.66 -8.74 12.12
C GLY A 24 -3.88 -7.53 11.60
N PRO A 25 -3.25 -6.75 12.50
CA PRO A 25 -2.69 -5.44 12.17
C PRO A 25 -1.66 -5.46 11.03
N HIS A 26 -0.83 -6.50 10.96
CA HIS A 26 0.11 -6.68 9.84
C HIS A 26 -0.59 -6.88 8.49
N GLY A 27 -1.71 -7.60 8.44
CA GLY A 27 -2.49 -7.81 7.21
C GLY A 27 -3.08 -6.49 6.71
N ALA A 28 -3.71 -5.75 7.63
CA ALA A 28 -4.26 -4.42 7.34
C ALA A 28 -3.19 -3.44 6.84
N TYR A 29 -1.99 -3.48 7.41
CA TYR A 29 -0.86 -2.69 6.92
C TYR A 29 -0.46 -3.07 5.48
N LEU A 30 -0.30 -4.35 5.18
CA LEU A 30 0.09 -4.80 3.84
C LEU A 30 -0.94 -4.43 2.78
N ASP A 31 -2.23 -4.54 3.10
CA ASP A 31 -3.31 -4.15 2.20
C ASP A 31 -3.32 -2.64 1.94
N ALA A 32 -3.21 -1.84 3.00
CA ALA A 32 -3.15 -0.38 2.88
C ALA A 32 -1.90 0.10 2.12
N LEU A 33 -0.76 -0.56 2.34
CA LEU A 33 0.48 -0.29 1.60
C LEU A 33 0.33 -0.64 0.12
N ALA A 34 -0.29 -1.77 -0.21
CA ALA A 34 -0.55 -2.18 -1.59
C ALA A 34 -1.46 -1.17 -2.31
N GLU A 35 -2.50 -0.65 -1.63
CA GLU A 35 -3.36 0.39 -2.20
C GLU A 35 -2.62 1.71 -2.46
N ALA A 36 -1.81 2.18 -1.50
CA ALA A 36 -1.02 3.39 -1.66
C ALA A 36 -0.03 3.26 -2.83
N ARG A 37 0.66 2.12 -2.93
CA ARG A 37 1.62 1.84 -4.01
C ARG A 37 0.95 1.72 -5.37
N ALA A 38 -0.21 1.04 -5.45
CA ALA A 38 -0.98 0.96 -6.69
C ALA A 38 -1.43 2.35 -7.17
N TYR A 39 -1.83 3.22 -6.25
CA TYR A 39 -2.23 4.59 -6.58
C TYR A 39 -1.05 5.43 -7.09
N TRP A 40 0.11 5.35 -6.41
CA TRP A 40 1.35 6.00 -6.88
C TRP A 40 1.76 5.54 -8.27
N CYS A 41 1.78 4.23 -8.50
CA CYS A 41 2.10 3.63 -9.79
C CYS A 41 1.13 4.12 -10.89
N ARG A 42 -0.19 4.23 -10.60
CA ARG A 42 -1.17 4.80 -11.54
C ARG A 42 -0.92 6.28 -11.84
N MET A 43 -0.67 7.09 -10.82
CA MET A 43 -0.32 8.51 -11.00
C MET A 43 0.90 8.68 -11.92
N ASN A 44 1.92 7.83 -11.78
CA ASN A 44 3.09 7.86 -12.66
C ASN A 44 2.79 7.36 -14.08
N ALA A 45 1.89 6.38 -14.23
CA ALA A 45 1.51 5.83 -15.54
C ALA A 45 0.60 6.78 -16.33
N ASP A 46 -0.35 7.45 -15.66
CA ASP A 46 -1.31 8.36 -16.28
C ASP A 46 -0.66 9.68 -16.73
N GLY A 47 0.55 9.96 -16.27
CA GLY A 47 1.29 11.18 -16.58
C GLY A 47 0.74 12.40 -15.82
N PRO A 48 1.25 13.61 -16.11
CA PRO A 48 0.85 14.80 -15.38
C PRO A 48 -0.61 15.15 -15.66
N ALA A 49 -1.40 15.34 -14.60
CA ALA A 49 -2.77 15.83 -14.73
C ALA A 49 -2.80 17.22 -15.42
N PRO A 50 -3.75 17.46 -16.35
CA PRO A 50 -3.71 18.62 -17.25
C PRO A 50 -4.04 19.96 -16.56
N THR A 51 -4.71 19.94 -15.41
CA THR A 51 -5.03 21.14 -14.62
C THR A 51 -4.53 21.06 -13.18
N ASP A 52 -4.35 22.20 -12.53
CA ASP A 52 -3.93 22.26 -11.12
C ASP A 52 -4.97 21.67 -10.17
N ALA A 53 -6.25 21.81 -10.49
CA ALA A 53 -7.33 21.19 -9.71
C ALA A 53 -7.25 19.65 -9.73
N GLU A 54 -6.95 19.06 -10.89
CA GLU A 54 -6.78 17.62 -11.01
C GLU A 54 -5.49 17.14 -10.33
N LYS A 55 -4.38 17.90 -10.43
CA LYS A 55 -3.16 17.59 -9.67
C LYS A 55 -3.43 17.57 -8.17
N LEU A 56 -4.17 18.56 -7.66
CA LEU A 56 -4.57 18.61 -6.24
C LEU A 56 -5.45 17.41 -5.86
N ALA A 57 -6.40 17.03 -6.72
CA ALA A 57 -7.25 15.86 -6.48
C ALA A 57 -6.45 14.55 -6.44
N VAL A 58 -5.49 14.38 -7.37
CA VAL A 58 -4.59 13.21 -7.41
C VAL A 58 -3.69 13.18 -6.17
N LEU A 59 -3.06 14.30 -5.81
CA LEU A 59 -2.23 14.39 -4.60
C LEU A 59 -3.03 14.15 -3.32
N ALA A 60 -4.26 14.67 -3.22
CA ALA A 60 -5.13 14.39 -2.09
C ALA A 60 -5.48 12.90 -2.01
N GLY A 61 -5.78 12.26 -3.14
CA GLY A 61 -6.06 10.82 -3.21
C GLY A 61 -4.88 9.94 -2.81
N LEU A 62 -3.65 10.37 -3.13
CA LEU A 62 -2.43 9.71 -2.69
C LEU A 62 -2.24 9.89 -1.17
N ASN A 63 -2.34 11.13 -0.68
CA ASN A 63 -2.16 11.44 0.75
C ASN A 63 -3.13 10.66 1.64
N THR A 64 -4.39 10.50 1.22
CA THR A 64 -5.36 9.69 1.98
C THR A 64 -4.93 8.23 2.11
N ARG A 65 -4.39 7.62 1.04
CA ARG A 65 -3.95 6.21 1.07
C ARG A 65 -2.66 6.03 1.85
N VAL A 66 -1.74 6.98 1.72
CA VAL A 66 -0.50 7.03 2.52
C VAL A 66 -0.83 7.14 4.01
N ALA A 67 -1.77 8.02 4.38
CA ALA A 67 -2.22 8.15 5.77
C ALA A 67 -2.82 6.84 6.31
N ALA A 68 -3.66 6.17 5.52
CA ALA A 68 -4.21 4.86 5.90
C ALA A 68 -3.12 3.79 6.09
N ALA A 69 -2.11 3.76 5.21
CA ALA A 69 -0.97 2.85 5.35
C ALA A 69 -0.12 3.17 6.59
N GLN A 70 0.08 4.44 6.90
CA GLN A 70 0.80 4.89 8.10
C GLN A 70 0.04 4.54 9.38
N GLU A 71 -1.27 4.78 9.44
CA GLU A 71 -2.12 4.40 10.58
C GLU A 71 -2.11 2.88 10.80
N ALA A 72 -2.18 2.10 9.72
CA ALA A 72 -2.11 0.65 9.79
C ALA A 72 -0.72 0.15 10.23
N ALA A 73 0.36 0.83 9.80
CA ALA A 73 1.72 0.53 10.25
C ALA A 73 1.88 0.78 11.75
N GLU A 74 1.35 1.90 12.25
CA GLU A 74 1.35 2.23 13.69
C GLU A 74 0.57 1.18 14.50
N ALA A 75 -0.62 0.79 14.03
CA ALA A 75 -1.41 -0.27 14.67
C ALA A 75 -0.69 -1.63 14.68
N ALA A 76 0.22 -1.86 13.74
CA ALA A 76 1.00 -3.07 13.63
C ALA A 76 2.39 -3.00 14.29
N GLY A 77 2.80 -1.82 14.78
CA GLY A 77 4.15 -1.61 15.31
C GLY A 77 5.25 -1.69 14.24
N ILE A 78 4.92 -1.45 12.97
CA ILE A 78 5.86 -1.44 11.85
C ILE A 78 6.34 -0.01 11.61
N PRO A 79 7.65 0.22 11.41
CA PRO A 79 8.15 1.51 10.92
C PRO A 79 7.68 1.76 9.48
N PHE A 80 7.05 2.91 9.24
CA PHE A 80 6.57 3.32 7.92
C PHE A 80 7.55 4.29 7.25
N ASP A 81 7.94 4.02 6.01
CA ASP A 81 8.72 4.95 5.19
C ASP A 81 8.01 5.23 3.85
N MET A 82 8.11 6.46 3.35
CA MET A 82 7.50 6.83 2.07
C MET A 82 8.10 6.07 0.88
N SER A 83 9.34 5.56 1.00
CA SER A 83 9.96 4.71 -0.01
C SER A 83 9.25 3.36 -0.17
N ASP A 84 8.50 2.88 0.82
CA ASP A 84 7.69 1.66 0.71
C ASP A 84 6.51 1.83 -0.26
N VAL A 85 6.01 3.07 -0.39
CA VAL A 85 4.91 3.44 -1.29
C VAL A 85 5.40 3.69 -2.72
N MET A 86 6.62 4.19 -2.87
CA MET A 86 7.16 4.56 -4.17
C MET A 86 7.51 3.33 -5.01
N CYS A 87 6.98 3.27 -6.23
CA CYS A 87 7.41 2.31 -7.25
C CYS A 87 8.78 2.74 -7.81
N LEU A 88 9.88 2.40 -7.13
CA LEU A 88 11.26 2.54 -7.63
C LEU A 88 11.72 1.29 -8.38
#